data_AF-A0A839VHA6-F1
#
_entry.id   AF-A0A839VHA6-F1
#
_cell.length_a   1.000
_cell.length_b   1.000
_cell.length_c   1.000
_cell.angle_alpha   90.00
_cell.angle_beta   90.00
_cell.angle_gamma   90.00
#
_symmetry.space_group_name_H-M   'P 1'
#
loop_
_entity.id
_entity.type
_entity.pdbx_description
1 polymer ?
#
loop_
_entity_poly.entity_id
_entity_poly.type
_entity_poly.pdbx_seq_one_letter_code
_entity_poly.pdbx_strand_id
1 'polypeptide(L)'
;MIDNDSSSASTNDTSSDTSADTSTRAADSTIHQDFHWVDGELQGSLYGNLLETTLDVSAGIHACLQIVYASALERAANEDADADTPATPVVGVVQADQLMRMAIASAGLLRDEARRQVEDLAEAA
;
A
#
# COMPACT_ATOMS: atom_id res chain seq x y z
N MET A 1 -52.52 61.11 -0.03
CA MET A 1 -53.95 61.07 0.28
C MET A 1 -54.34 59.61 0.16
N ILE A 2 -54.44 58.80 1.21
CA ILE A 2 -54.83 59.05 2.60
C ILE A 2 -53.88 58.27 3.54
N ASP A 3 -53.71 58.86 4.71
CA ASP A 3 -52.90 58.49 5.86
C ASP A 3 -53.46 57.29 6.67
N ASN A 4 -52.65 56.86 7.65
CA ASN A 4 -53.06 56.51 9.01
C ASN A 4 -53.88 55.20 9.22
N ASP A 5 -53.74 54.44 10.32
CA ASP A 5 -52.89 54.54 11.51
C ASP A 5 -53.01 53.23 12.30
N SER A 6 -51.95 52.93 13.04
CA SER A 6 -51.96 52.45 14.42
C SER A 6 -52.45 51.05 14.86
N SER A 7 -51.62 50.56 15.79
CA SER A 7 -51.83 49.57 16.87
C SER A 7 -51.55 48.12 16.49
N SER A 8 -50.73 47.36 17.22
CA SER A 8 -50.04 47.63 18.48
C SER A 8 -49.06 46.49 18.74
N ALA A 9 -48.02 46.81 19.51
CA ALA A 9 -47.02 45.94 20.07
C ALA A 9 -47.48 44.51 20.40
N SER A 10 -46.65 43.54 20.02
CA SER A 10 -46.33 42.43 20.91
C SER A 10 -44.89 42.02 20.67
N THR A 11 -44.05 42.41 21.62
CA THR A 11 -42.76 41.80 21.92
C THR A 11 -42.92 40.29 22.07
N ASN A 12 -42.00 39.53 21.50
CA ASN A 12 -41.37 38.46 22.26
C ASN A 12 -40.03 38.09 21.61
N ASP A 13 -38.99 38.37 22.38
CA ASP A 13 -37.68 37.74 22.33
C ASP A 13 -37.81 36.24 22.07
N THR A 14 -36.99 35.72 21.17
CA THR A 14 -36.22 34.51 21.48
C THR A 14 -34.93 34.59 20.67
N SER A 15 -33.87 34.88 21.41
CA SER A 15 -32.48 34.85 21.02
C SER A 15 -32.13 33.57 20.27
N SER A 16 -31.40 33.70 19.18
CA SER A 16 -30.59 32.63 18.63
C SER A 16 -29.28 33.25 18.16
N ASP A 17 -28.49 33.68 19.16
CA ASP A 17 -27.05 33.82 19.02
C ASP A 17 -26.54 32.48 18.48
N THR A 18 -26.26 32.47 17.17
CA THR A 18 -25.55 31.37 16.53
C THR A 18 -24.10 31.53 16.91
N SER A 19 -23.78 31.16 18.16
CA SER A 19 -22.42 30.93 18.62
C SER A 19 -21.81 29.92 17.66
N ALA A 20 -20.90 30.41 16.83
CA ALA A 20 -20.00 29.58 16.05
C ALA A 20 -19.14 28.77 17.04
N ASP A 21 -19.69 27.65 17.48
CA ASP A 21 -18.96 26.59 18.15
C ASP A 21 -18.02 26.01 17.11
N THR A 22 -16.91 26.69 16.90
CA THR A 22 -15.73 26.13 16.26
C THR A 22 -15.24 25.08 17.24
N SER A 23 -15.92 23.94 17.18
CA SER A 23 -15.55 22.72 17.87
C SER A 23 -14.09 22.49 17.50
N THR A 24 -13.20 22.77 18.46
CA THR A 24 -11.80 22.40 18.41
C THR A 24 -11.77 20.89 18.31
N ARG A 25 -11.89 20.40 17.08
CA ARG A 25 -11.61 19.02 16.71
C ARG A 25 -10.16 18.84 17.12
N ALA A 26 -9.95 18.16 18.24
CA ALA A 26 -8.65 17.66 18.63
C ALA A 26 -8.05 17.07 17.37
N ALA A 27 -6.90 17.60 16.95
CA ALA A 27 -6.12 17.01 15.89
C ALA A 27 -5.69 15.66 16.45
N ASP A 28 -6.52 14.64 16.20
CA ASP A 28 -6.18 13.26 16.43
C ASP A 28 -4.97 13.04 15.52
N SER A 29 -3.78 13.09 16.10
CA SER A 29 -2.56 12.84 15.36
C SER A 29 -2.67 11.39 14.93
N THR A 30 -2.97 11.17 13.65
CA THR A 30 -2.86 9.84 13.07
C THR A 30 -1.38 9.46 13.17
N ILE A 31 -1.03 8.73 14.22
CA ILE A 31 0.33 8.21 14.40
C ILE A 31 0.48 7.15 13.32
N HIS A 32 1.23 7.48 12.26
CA HIS A 32 1.65 6.50 11.26
C HIS A 32 2.45 5.44 12.00
N GLN A 33 1.92 4.22 12.05
CA GLN A 33 2.70 3.06 12.43
C GLN A 33 3.18 2.39 11.16
N ASP A 34 4.46 2.02 11.17
CA ASP A 34 5.02 1.24 10.09
C ASP A 34 4.32 -0.11 10.04
N PHE A 35 4.17 -0.61 8.82
CA PHE A 35 3.55 -1.90 8.60
C PHE A 35 4.52 -3.01 9.06
N HIS A 36 4.01 -3.97 9.84
CA HIS A 36 4.75 -5.12 10.36
C HIS A 36 3.98 -6.40 10.08
N TRP A 37 4.71 -7.47 9.74
CA TRP A 37 4.13 -8.81 9.59
C TRP A 37 4.23 -9.63 10.88
N VAL A 38 5.18 -9.29 11.76
CA VAL A 38 5.49 -10.04 12.97
C VAL A 38 5.10 -9.22 14.20
N ASP A 39 4.11 -9.73 14.94
CA ASP A 39 3.63 -9.12 16.18
C ASP A 39 4.31 -9.74 17.42
N GLY A 40 4.26 -9.02 18.55
CA GLY A 40 4.62 -9.54 19.87
C GLY A 40 6.12 -9.51 20.17
N GLU A 41 6.64 -10.51 20.87
CA GLU A 41 8.02 -10.52 21.40
C GLU A 41 9.11 -10.51 20.30
N LEU A 42 8.73 -10.87 19.08
CA LEU A 42 9.63 -10.85 17.92
C LEU A 42 9.64 -9.50 17.20
N GLN A 43 8.67 -8.64 17.45
CA GLN A 43 8.57 -7.33 16.81
C GLN A 43 9.77 -6.46 17.19
N GLY A 44 10.47 -5.92 16.18
CA GLY A 44 11.68 -5.11 16.37
C GLY A 44 12.94 -5.89 16.75
N SER A 45 12.86 -7.22 16.89
CA SER A 45 14.05 -8.07 17.04
C SER A 45 14.79 -8.23 15.70
N LEU A 46 16.11 -8.48 15.73
CA LEU A 46 16.89 -8.75 14.51
C LEU A 46 16.31 -9.92 13.70
N TYR A 47 15.88 -10.97 14.39
CA TYR A 47 15.27 -12.14 13.77
C TYR A 47 13.90 -11.83 13.16
N GLY A 48 13.07 -11.05 13.87
CA GLY A 48 11.78 -10.57 13.35
C GLY A 48 11.95 -9.73 12.09
N ASN A 49 12.86 -8.75 12.10
CA ASN A 49 13.13 -7.91 10.93
C ASN A 49 13.62 -8.72 9.72
N LEU A 50 14.45 -9.74 9.94
CA LEU A 50 14.89 -10.66 8.89
C LEU A 50 13.72 -11.45 8.29
N LEU A 51 12.80 -11.94 9.13
CA LEU A 51 11.60 -12.64 8.68
C LEU A 51 10.68 -11.73 7.87
N GLU A 52 10.42 -10.51 8.35
CA GLU A 52 9.60 -9.52 7.63
C GLU A 52 10.19 -9.21 6.25
N THR A 53 11.50 -8.90 6.21
CA THR A 53 12.22 -8.63 4.96
C THR A 53 12.17 -9.84 4.02
N THR A 54 12.35 -11.05 4.56
CA THR A 54 12.29 -12.29 3.78
C THR A 54 10.92 -12.49 3.17
N LEU A 55 9.85 -12.26 3.92
CA LEU A 55 8.47 -12.38 3.43
C LEU A 55 8.18 -11.37 2.33
N ASP A 56 8.53 -10.10 2.52
CA ASP A 56 8.32 -9.05 1.54
C ASP A 56 9.06 -9.31 0.24
N VAL A 57 10.35 -9.61 0.33
CA VAL A 57 11.17 -9.89 -0.85
C VAL A 57 10.67 -11.15 -1.57
N SER A 58 10.30 -12.19 -0.83
CA SER A 58 9.77 -13.43 -1.42
C SER A 58 8.43 -13.22 -2.11
N ALA A 59 7.53 -12.42 -1.52
CA ALA A 59 6.26 -12.05 -2.12
C ALA A 59 6.48 -11.25 -3.42
N GLY A 60 7.42 -10.30 -3.42
CA GLY A 60 7.79 -9.54 -4.61
C GLY A 60 8.37 -10.41 -5.73
N ILE A 61 9.30 -11.32 -5.40
CA ILE A 61 9.85 -12.31 -6.35
C ILE A 61 8.73 -13.17 -6.94
N HIS A 62 7.86 -13.71 -6.09
CA HIS A 62 6.76 -14.55 -6.51
C HIS A 62 5.81 -13.80 -7.48
N ALA A 63 5.43 -12.57 -7.16
CA ALA A 63 4.62 -11.74 -8.04
C ALA A 63 5.29 -11.47 -9.39
N CYS A 64 6.60 -11.17 -9.40
CA CYS A 64 7.36 -10.99 -10.64
C CYS A 64 7.31 -12.25 -11.52
N LEU A 65 7.51 -13.42 -10.92
CA LEU A 65 7.47 -14.70 -11.64
C LEU A 65 6.07 -15.01 -12.19
N GLN A 66 5.01 -14.73 -11.43
CA GLN A 66 3.63 -14.88 -11.90
C GLN A 66 3.33 -13.97 -13.10
N ILE A 67 3.73 -12.69 -13.05
CA ILE A 67 3.52 -11.73 -14.14
C ILE A 67 4.28 -12.17 -15.40
N VAL A 68 5.54 -12.57 -15.25
CA VAL A 68 6.37 -13.05 -16.37
C VAL A 68 5.75 -14.30 -17.00
N TYR A 69 5.33 -15.26 -16.18
CA TYR A 69 4.73 -16.50 -16.65
C TYR A 69 3.40 -16.27 -17.35
N ALA A 70 2.48 -15.51 -16.75
CA ALA A 70 1.19 -15.18 -17.34
C ALA A 70 1.36 -14.48 -18.69
N SER A 71 2.27 -13.50 -18.77
CA SER A 71 2.53 -12.78 -20.02
C SER A 71 3.17 -13.67 -21.09
N ALA A 72 3.96 -14.66 -20.70
CA ALA A 72 4.51 -15.64 -21.65
C ALA A 72 3.41 -16.56 -22.20
N LEU A 73 2.48 -17.00 -21.34
CA LEU A 73 1.34 -17.82 -21.74
C LEU A 73 0.41 -17.06 -22.70
N GLU A 74 0.14 -15.78 -22.43
CA GLU A 74 -0.66 -14.91 -23.30
C GLU A 74 -0.01 -14.75 -24.68
N ARG A 75 1.32 -14.55 -24.73
CA ARG A 75 2.04 -14.46 -26.02
C ARG A 75 1.93 -15.76 -26.82
N ALA A 76 2.14 -16.91 -26.19
CA ALA A 76 2.00 -18.20 -26.86
C ALA A 76 0.57 -18.42 -27.38
N ALA A 77 -0.44 -18.09 -26.58
CA ALA A 77 -1.85 -18.20 -27.00
C ALA A 77 -2.18 -17.29 -28.20
N ASN A 78 -1.56 -16.12 -28.29
CA ASN A 78 -1.74 -15.22 -29.44
C ASN A 78 -1.05 -15.72 -30.71
N GLU A 79 0.07 -16.43 -30.59
CA GLU A 79 0.75 -17.04 -31.73
C GLU A 79 -0.12 -18.15 -32.36
N ASP A 80 -0.91 -18.84 -31.55
CA ASP A 80 -1.83 -19.91 -31.97
C ASP A 80 -3.22 -19.40 -32.40
N ALA A 81 -3.56 -18.13 -32.13
CA ALA A 81 -4.87 -17.55 -32.40
C ALA A 81 -5.01 -17.00 -33.83
N ASP A 82 -6.22 -17.07 -34.38
CA ASP A 82 -6.55 -16.38 -35.63
C ASP A 82 -6.33 -14.86 -35.49
N ALA A 83 -5.88 -14.22 -36.56
CA ALA A 83 -5.33 -12.86 -36.58
C ALA A 83 -6.26 -11.74 -36.04
N ASP A 84 -7.54 -12.03 -35.83
CA ASP A 84 -8.56 -11.04 -35.52
C ASP A 84 -8.77 -10.79 -34.02
N THR A 85 -8.06 -11.44 -33.09
CA THR A 85 -8.21 -11.11 -31.65
C THR A 85 -7.01 -11.42 -30.74
N PRO A 86 -5.80 -10.87 -31.00
CA PRO A 86 -4.69 -11.04 -30.06
C PRO A 86 -4.94 -10.27 -28.75
N ALA A 87 -4.81 -10.96 -27.61
CA ALA A 87 -4.85 -10.35 -26.29
C ALA A 87 -3.51 -9.64 -26.01
N THR A 88 -3.51 -8.39 -25.55
CA THR A 88 -2.24 -7.72 -25.23
C THR A 88 -1.67 -8.30 -23.93
N PRO A 89 -0.44 -8.86 -23.92
CA PRO A 89 0.13 -9.39 -22.70
C PRO A 89 0.32 -8.32 -21.64
N VAL A 90 0.19 -8.68 -20.37
CA VAL A 90 0.34 -7.73 -19.24
C VAL A 90 1.68 -7.00 -19.27
N VAL A 91 2.77 -7.71 -19.61
CA VAL A 91 4.08 -7.09 -19.86
C VAL A 91 4.68 -7.52 -21.19
N GLY A 92 5.39 -6.61 -21.84
CA GLY A 92 6.18 -6.91 -23.04
C GLY A 92 7.42 -7.76 -22.74
N VAL A 93 8.08 -8.25 -23.79
CA VAL A 93 9.26 -9.14 -23.66
C VAL A 93 10.41 -8.47 -22.90
N VAL A 94 10.68 -7.20 -23.19
CA VAL A 94 11.75 -6.44 -22.53
C VAL A 94 11.46 -6.24 -21.04
N GLN A 95 10.22 -5.89 -20.70
CA GLN A 95 9.79 -5.71 -19.30
C GLN A 95 9.83 -7.05 -18.55
N ALA A 96 9.46 -8.15 -19.19
CA ALA A 96 9.54 -9.48 -18.59
C ALA A 96 10.99 -9.89 -18.26
N ASP A 97 11.95 -9.62 -19.16
CA ASP A 97 13.38 -9.85 -18.89
C ASP A 97 13.88 -8.99 -17.73
N GLN A 98 13.49 -7.72 -17.66
CA GLN A 98 13.83 -6.82 -16.55
C GLN A 98 13.27 -7.31 -15.22
N LEU A 99 12.00 -7.73 -15.18
CA LEU A 99 11.37 -8.31 -13.99
C LEU A 99 12.07 -9.60 -13.56
N MET A 100 12.44 -10.47 -14.51
CA MET A 100 13.18 -11.70 -14.20
C MET A 100 14.55 -11.40 -13.59
N ARG A 101 15.30 -10.45 -14.16
CA ARG A 101 16.61 -10.05 -13.61
C ARG A 101 16.49 -9.43 -12.23
N MET A 102 15.45 -8.63 -12.01
CA MET A 102 15.15 -8.06 -10.69
C MET A 102 14.87 -9.17 -9.68
N ALA A 103 14.01 -10.14 -10.02
CA ALA A 103 13.70 -11.28 -9.16
C ALA A 103 14.96 -12.10 -8.81
N ILE A 104 15.84 -12.35 -9.79
CA ILE A 104 17.12 -13.04 -9.57
C ILE A 104 18.03 -12.24 -8.63
N ALA A 105 18.15 -10.93 -8.86
CA ALA A 105 18.98 -10.06 -8.03
C ALA A 105 18.46 -10.02 -6.59
N SER A 106 17.15 -9.85 -6.40
CA SER A 106 16.51 -9.86 -5.08
C SER A 106 16.70 -11.20 -4.36
N ALA A 107 16.56 -12.33 -5.05
CA ALA A 107 16.83 -13.64 -4.48
C ALA A 107 18.31 -13.79 -4.05
N GLY A 108 19.24 -13.25 -4.83
CA GLY A 108 20.66 -13.21 -4.51
C GLY A 108 20.94 -12.39 -3.24
N LEU A 109 20.40 -11.17 -3.17
CA LEU A 109 20.55 -10.31 -1.99
C LEU A 109 19.98 -10.96 -0.74
N LEU A 110 18.81 -11.59 -0.82
CA LEU A 110 18.19 -12.29 0.30
C LEU A 110 19.05 -13.47 0.78
N ARG A 111 19.61 -14.25 -0.15
CA ARG A 111 20.53 -15.35 0.18
C ARG A 111 21.79 -14.82 0.87
N ASP A 112 22.37 -13.76 0.35
CA ASP A 112 23.63 -13.21 0.87
C ASP A 112 23.42 -12.60 2.26
N GLU A 113 22.29 -11.92 2.49
CA GLU A 113 21.89 -11.44 3.82
C GLU A 113 21.65 -12.60 4.80
N ALA A 114 20.95 -13.66 4.37
CA ALA A 114 20.75 -14.83 5.22
C ALA A 114 22.09 -15.50 5.62
N ARG A 115 23.06 -15.55 4.70
CA ARG A 115 24.42 -16.07 5.02
C ARG A 115 25.13 -15.19 6.03
N ARG A 116 25.09 -13.87 5.85
CA ARG A 116 25.67 -12.90 6.79
C ARG A 116 25.11 -13.08 8.20
N GLN A 117 23.79 -13.26 8.33
CA GLN A 117 23.14 -13.49 9.63
C GLN A 117 23.57 -14.80 10.29
N VAL A 118 23.81 -15.87 9.52
CA VAL A 118 24.34 -17.13 10.05
C VAL A 118 25.76 -16.96 10.58
N GLU A 119 26.60 -16.20 9.87
CA GLU A 119 27.98 -15.89 10.28
C GLU A 119 27.97 -15.05 11.57
N ASP A 120 27.16 -13.99 11.64
CA ASP A 120 27.00 -13.14 12.83
C ASP A 120 26.56 -13.96 14.06
N LEU A 121 25.61 -14.90 13.88
CA LEU A 121 25.14 -15.79 14.95
C LEU A 121 26.20 -16.80 15.40
N ALA A 122 27.05 -17.28 14.47
CA ALA A 122 28.12 -18.20 14.79
C ALA A 122 29.27 -17.53 15.56
N GLU A 123 29.54 -16.24 15.31
CA GLU A 123 30.53 -15.45 16.05
C GLU A 123 30.05 -15.05 17.46
N ALA A 124 28.73 -14.95 17.66
CA ALA A 124 28.13 -14.59 18.94
C ALA A 124 27.95 -15.78 19.92
N ALA A 125 28.22 -17.01 19.48
CA ALA A 125 28.01 -18.26 20.24
C ALA A 125 29.32 -18.82 20.83
#